data_AF-A0A7S1YWQ7-F1
#
_entry.id   AF-A0A7S1YWQ7-F1
#
_cell.length_a   1.000
_cell.length_b   1.000
_cell.length_c   1.000
_cell.angle_alpha   90.00
_cell.angle_beta   90.00
_cell.angle_gamma   90.00
#
_symmetry.space_group_name_H-M   'P 1'
#
loop_
_entity.id
_entity.type
_entity.pdbx_description
1 polymer ?
#
loop_
_entity_poly.entity_id
_entity_poly.type
_entity_poly.pdbx_seq_one_letter_code
_entity_poly.pdbx_strand_id
1 'polypeptide(L)'
;LESFGNAKTVRNANSSRFGKFTLMHFSGEGLITGASIETYLLEKVRLLSQADGERNYHIFYEVLKGMDDTELNKYFLTNKTAEHFKLTNASGVYDRGDGTDDGEQFLDIV
;
A
#
# COMPACT_ATOMS: atom_id res chain seq x y z
N LEU A 1 -2.38 1.95 7.25
CA LEU A 1 -1.22 2.84 6.94
C LEU A 1 -0.25 2.19 5.96
N GLU A 2 0.09 0.91 6.15
CA GLU A 2 1.08 0.23 5.30
C GLU A 2 0.65 0.16 3.83
N SER A 3 -0.59 -0.23 3.51
CA SER A 3 -1.07 -0.27 2.12
C SER A 3 -0.91 1.04 1.35
N PHE A 4 -1.11 2.16 2.04
CA PHE A 4 -1.04 3.50 1.46
C PHE A 4 0.34 4.16 1.55
N GLY A 5 1.24 3.61 2.38
CA GLY A 5 2.50 4.24 2.73
C GLY A 5 3.74 3.37 2.48
N ASN A 6 3.56 2.08 2.20
CA ASN A 6 4.62 1.15 1.88
C ASN A 6 4.56 0.75 0.40
N ALA A 7 5.73 0.42 -0.14
CA ALA A 7 5.88 -0.07 -1.50
C ALA A 7 7.05 -1.05 -1.59
N LYS A 8 7.05 -1.87 -2.64
CA LYS A 8 8.23 -2.67 -3.00
C LYS A 8 9.33 -1.77 -3.54
N THR A 9 10.52 -1.92 -2.96
CA THR A 9 11.78 -1.36 -3.45
C THR A 9 12.74 -2.49 -3.78
N VAL A 10 13.86 -2.17 -4.43
CA VAL A 10 14.91 -3.18 -4.73
C VAL A 10 15.43 -3.89 -3.48
N ARG A 11 15.42 -3.22 -2.31
CA ARG A 11 16.00 -3.74 -1.07
C ARG A 11 14.99 -4.36 -0.11
N ASN A 12 13.72 -3.98 -0.22
CA ASN A 12 12.68 -4.38 0.72
C ASN A 12 11.32 -4.39 0.01
N ALA A 13 10.65 -5.53 0.05
CA ALA A 13 9.32 -5.74 -0.52
C ALA A 13 8.22 -4.94 0.19
N ASN A 14 8.41 -4.60 1.47
CA ASN A 14 7.49 -3.79 2.28
C ASN A 14 8.19 -2.54 2.84
N SER A 15 8.85 -1.76 1.98
CA SER A 15 9.54 -0.54 2.43
C SER A 15 8.53 0.55 2.78
N SER A 16 8.56 1.05 4.01
CA SER A 16 7.89 2.31 4.35
C SER A 16 8.49 3.47 3.54
N ARG A 17 7.61 4.25 2.91
CA ARG A 17 7.94 5.45 2.13
C ARG A 17 7.46 6.72 2.83
N PHE A 18 7.25 6.61 4.14
CA PHE A 18 6.96 7.69 5.07
C PHE A 18 7.59 7.35 6.42
N GLY A 19 7.96 8.36 7.20
CA GLY A 19 8.30 8.21 8.61
C GLY A 19 7.03 8.23 9.46
N LYS A 20 7.03 7.51 10.59
CA LYS A 20 5.94 7.53 11.57
C LYS A 20 6.48 7.70 12.99
N PHE A 21 5.84 8.58 13.75
CA PHE A 21 5.99 8.66 15.21
C PHE A 21 4.68 8.20 15.84
N THR A 22 4.74 7.13 16.63
CA THR A 22 3.58 6.56 17.32
C THR A 22 3.70 6.86 18.81
N LEU A 23 2.81 7.72 19.31
CA LEU A 23 2.70 8.05 20.72
C LEU A 23 1.64 7.16 21.36
N MET A 24 2.02 6.38 22.36
CA MET A 24 1.10 5.58 23.18
C MET A 24 0.71 6.36 24.43
N HIS A 25 -0.58 6.46 24.71
CA HIS A 25 -1.12 7.13 25.89
C HIS A 25 -1.41 6.11 26.98
N PHE A 26 -1.00 6.41 28.21
CA PHE A 26 -1.20 5.56 29.37
C PHE A 26 -1.93 6.33 30.48
N SER A 27 -2.77 5.64 31.25
CA SER A 27 -3.34 6.16 32.49
C SER A 27 -2.26 6.27 33.56
N GLY A 28 -2.57 6.95 34.68
CA GLY A 28 -1.69 6.97 35.86
C GLY A 28 -1.43 5.59 36.47
N GLU A 29 -2.25 4.59 36.13
CA GLU A 29 -2.12 3.19 36.54
C GLU A 29 -1.33 2.33 35.54
N GLY A 30 -0.85 2.93 34.43
CA GLY A 30 -0.08 2.24 33.40
C GLY A 30 -0.92 1.47 32.37
N LEU A 31 -2.23 1.68 32.33
CA LEU A 31 -3.12 1.07 31.34
C LEU A 31 -3.14 1.89 30.04
N ILE A 32 -3.18 1.23 28.89
CA ILE A 32 -3.27 1.93 27.60
C ILE A 32 -4.63 2.64 27.51
N THR A 33 -4.61 3.95 27.27
CA THR A 33 -5.79 4.78 27.11
C THR A 33 -6.00 5.23 25.67
N GLY A 34 -4.97 5.17 24.83
CA GLY A 34 -5.07 5.50 23.42
C GLY A 34 -3.72 5.52 22.71
N ALA A 35 -3.75 5.93 21.44
CA ALA A 35 -2.55 6.14 20.64
C ALA A 35 -2.74 7.32 19.68
N SER A 36 -1.66 7.99 19.33
CA SER A 36 -1.60 9.02 18.28
C SER A 36 -0.49 8.69 17.30
N ILE A 37 -0.72 8.97 16.02
CA ILE A 37 0.27 8.73 14.97
C ILE A 37 0.49 10.03 14.21
N GLU A 38 1.74 10.48 14.17
CA GLU A 38 2.19 11.53 13.27
C GLU A 38 2.99 10.91 12.14
N THR A 39 2.75 11.38 10.91
CA THR A 39 3.41 10.88 9.71
C THR A 39 4.24 11.97 9.07
N TYR A 40 5.38 11.59 8.49
CA TYR A 40 6.36 12.53 7.95
C TYR A 40 6.85 12.07 6.58
N LEU A 41 7.15 13.03 5.70
CA LEU A 41 7.94 12.81 4.48
C LEU A 41 7.44 11.66 3.60
N LEU A 42 6.12 11.60 3.34
CA LEU A 42 5.59 10.67 2.36
C LEU A 42 6.24 10.91 0.99
N GLU A 43 6.78 9.87 0.36
CA GLU A 43 7.39 9.90 -0.97
C GLU A 43 6.32 10.05 -2.05
N LYS A 44 5.72 11.25 -2.16
CA LYS A 44 4.65 11.54 -3.12
C LYS A 44 5.07 11.31 -4.57
N VAL A 45 6.36 11.51 -4.89
CA VAL A 45 6.91 11.31 -6.24
C VAL A 45 6.76 9.88 -6.75
N ARG A 46 6.67 8.89 -5.83
CA ARG A 46 6.45 7.48 -6.18
C ARG A 46 5.14 7.25 -6.95
N LEU A 47 4.14 8.13 -6.76
CA LEU A 47 2.90 8.04 -7.51
C LEU A 47 3.13 8.15 -9.02
N LEU A 48 4.06 9.01 -9.44
CA LEU A 48 4.28 9.34 -10.85
C LEU A 48 5.34 8.47 -11.52
N SER A 49 6.30 7.95 -10.74
CA SER A 49 7.43 7.19 -11.27
C SER A 49 7.95 6.19 -10.24
N GLN A 50 8.30 4.99 -10.69
CA GLN A 50 8.98 3.96 -9.92
C GLN A 50 10.25 3.54 -10.66
N ALA A 51 11.32 3.25 -9.92
CA ALA A 51 12.53 2.72 -10.54
C ALA A 51 12.33 1.27 -10.99
N ASP A 52 13.17 0.81 -11.92
CA ASP A 52 13.19 -0.59 -12.35
C ASP A 52 13.32 -1.53 -11.15
N GLY A 53 12.49 -2.56 -11.10
CA GLY A 53 12.45 -3.51 -9.98
C GLY A 53 11.55 -3.10 -8.80
N GLU A 54 10.97 -1.89 -8.82
CA GLU A 54 10.11 -1.38 -7.74
C GLU A 54 8.62 -1.41 -8.08
N ARG A 55 7.74 -1.30 -7.07
CA ARG A 55 6.29 -1.08 -7.26
C ARG A 55 5.88 0.33 -6.81
N ASN A 56 4.67 0.71 -7.17
CA ASN A 56 3.96 1.80 -6.50
C ASN A 56 3.46 1.32 -5.11
N TYR A 57 2.70 2.16 -4.40
CA TYR A 57 2.08 1.79 -3.12
C TYR A 57 1.18 0.56 -3.26
N HIS A 58 1.19 -0.30 -2.25
CA HIS A 58 0.52 -1.61 -2.31
C HIS A 58 -0.98 -1.49 -2.58
N ILE A 59 -1.64 -0.44 -2.07
CA ILE A 59 -3.07 -0.22 -2.23
C ILE A 59 -3.56 -0.29 -3.68
N PHE A 60 -2.75 0.14 -4.66
CA PHE A 60 -3.16 0.06 -6.06
C PHE A 60 -3.27 -1.38 -6.57
N TYR A 61 -2.39 -2.26 -6.10
CA TYR A 61 -2.37 -3.67 -6.48
C TYR A 61 -3.40 -4.46 -5.67
N GLU A 62 -3.55 -4.12 -4.38
CA GLU A 62 -4.55 -4.70 -3.46
C GLU A 62 -5.97 -4.45 -3.98
N VAL A 63 -6.30 -3.20 -4.34
CA VAL A 63 -7.62 -2.85 -4.90
C VAL A 63 -7.92 -3.60 -6.20
N LEU A 64 -6.94 -3.69 -7.11
CA LEU A 64 -7.15 -4.33 -8.41
C LEU A 64 -7.30 -5.85 -8.31
N LYS A 65 -6.74 -6.49 -7.28
CA LYS A 65 -6.85 -7.93 -7.06
C LYS A 65 -7.98 -8.33 -6.11
N GLY A 66 -8.29 -7.50 -5.12
CA GLY A 66 -9.15 -7.88 -3.99
C GLY A 66 -10.60 -7.40 -4.08
N MET A 67 -10.90 -6.36 -4.87
CA MET A 67 -12.29 -5.92 -5.06
C MET A 67 -13.11 -6.96 -5.83
N ASP A 68 -14.39 -7.09 -5.47
CA ASP A 68 -15.33 -7.93 -6.22
C ASP A 68 -15.75 -7.28 -7.56
N ASP A 69 -16.39 -8.06 -8.43
CA ASP A 69 -16.83 -7.58 -9.75
C ASP A 69 -17.81 -6.39 -9.67
N THR A 70 -18.60 -6.30 -8.60
CA THR A 70 -19.56 -5.20 -8.39
C THR A 70 -18.80 -3.90 -8.10
N GLU A 71 -17.82 -3.95 -7.21
CA GLU A 71 -16.95 -2.82 -6.86
C GLU A 71 -16.06 -2.42 -8.04
N LEU A 72 -15.44 -3.38 -8.72
CA LEU A 72 -14.63 -3.13 -9.91
C LEU A 72 -15.46 -2.43 -11.00
N ASN A 73 -16.69 -2.86 -11.22
CA ASN A 73 -17.59 -2.21 -12.18
C ASN A 73 -17.95 -0.79 -11.74
N LYS A 74 -18.26 -0.58 -10.46
CA LYS A 74 -18.56 0.76 -9.91
C LYS A 74 -17.43 1.76 -10.14
N TYR A 75 -16.17 1.32 -10.10
CA TYR A 75 -15.00 2.17 -10.29
C TYR A 75 -14.37 2.11 -11.69
N PHE A 76 -15.04 1.47 -12.67
CA PHE A 76 -14.55 1.31 -14.04
C PHE A 76 -13.23 0.53 -14.16
N LEU A 77 -13.01 -0.42 -13.24
CA LEU A 77 -11.83 -1.27 -13.15
C LEU A 77 -12.07 -2.71 -13.66
N THR A 78 -13.29 -3.03 -14.12
CA THR A 78 -13.60 -4.36 -14.65
C THR A 78 -12.63 -4.77 -15.77
N ASN A 79 -12.11 -6.01 -15.68
CA ASN A 79 -11.12 -6.57 -16.59
C ASN A 79 -9.82 -5.73 -16.70
N LYS A 80 -9.51 -4.89 -15.71
CA LYS A 80 -8.25 -4.14 -15.65
C LYS A 80 -7.28 -4.80 -14.68
N THR A 81 -6.06 -4.97 -15.16
CA THR A 81 -4.89 -5.36 -14.35
C THR A 81 -4.00 -4.14 -14.10
N ALA A 82 -3.02 -4.26 -13.21
CA ALA A 82 -2.03 -3.23 -12.93
C ALA A 82 -1.25 -2.75 -14.18
N GLU A 83 -1.17 -3.56 -15.23
CA GLU A 83 -0.54 -3.21 -16.51
C GLU A 83 -1.27 -2.10 -17.27
N HIS A 84 -2.57 -1.94 -17.01
CA HIS A 84 -3.42 -1.01 -17.76
C HIS A 84 -3.28 0.45 -17.29
N PHE A 85 -2.63 0.70 -16.15
CA PHE A 85 -2.55 2.02 -15.55
C PHE A 85 -1.11 2.53 -15.50
N LYS A 86 -0.92 3.79 -15.93
CA LYS A 86 0.39 4.48 -15.87
C LYS A 86 1.01 4.49 -14.49
N LEU A 87 0.17 4.52 -13.45
CA LEU A 87 0.62 4.55 -12.06
C LEU A 87 1.30 3.23 -11.64
N THR A 88 0.95 2.10 -12.26
CA THR A 88 1.36 0.77 -11.81
C THR A 88 2.14 0.00 -12.87
N ASN A 89 2.25 0.50 -14.10
CA ASN A 89 2.94 -0.16 -15.20
C ASN A 89 4.32 0.41 -15.56
N ALA A 90 4.81 1.42 -14.84
CA ALA A 90 6.04 2.12 -15.22
C ALA A 90 7.33 1.29 -15.02
N SER A 91 7.35 0.37 -14.05
CA SER A 91 8.54 -0.44 -13.71
C SER A 91 8.51 -1.87 -14.26
N GLY A 92 7.39 -2.32 -14.84
CA GLY A 92 7.18 -3.71 -15.24
C GLY A 92 7.08 -4.71 -14.07
N VAL A 93 6.95 -4.24 -12.83
CA VAL A 93 6.83 -5.10 -11.64
C VAL A 93 5.44 -4.99 -11.03
N TYR A 94 4.77 -6.13 -10.93
CA TYR A 94 3.40 -6.22 -10.42
C TYR A 94 3.30 -7.02 -9.12
N ASP A 95 4.16 -8.01 -8.94
CA ASP A 95 4.23 -8.85 -7.74
C ASP A 95 5.10 -8.23 -6.63
N ARG A 96 4.69 -8.40 -5.37
CA ARG A 96 5.40 -7.86 -4.21
C ARG A 96 6.75 -8.52 -3.98
N GLY A 97 6.88 -9.80 -4.32
CA GLY A 97 8.12 -10.57 -4.30
C GLY A 97 8.49 -11.14 -2.93
N ASP A 98 7.61 -11.07 -1.93
CA ASP A 98 7.78 -11.63 -0.58
C ASP A 98 6.76 -12.74 -0.26
N GLY A 99 5.99 -13.19 -1.25
CA GLY A 99 4.96 -14.23 -1.08
C GLY A 99 3.62 -13.72 -0.55
N THR A 100 3.49 -12.42 -0.29
CA THR A 100 2.19 -11.81 0.01
C THR A 100 1.33 -11.69 -1.25
N ASP A 101 0.09 -12.21 -1.21
CA ASP A 101 -0.89 -11.94 -2.24
C ASP A 101 -1.65 -10.64 -1.94
N ASP A 102 -1.67 -9.70 -2.90
CA ASP A 102 -2.33 -8.41 -2.68
C ASP A 102 -3.87 -8.55 -2.58
N GLY A 103 -4.47 -9.60 -3.13
CA GLY A 103 -5.92 -9.85 -3.01
C GLY A 103 -6.31 -10.32 -1.61
N GLU A 104 -5.56 -11.28 -1.05
CA GLU A 104 -5.71 -11.65 0.37
C GLU A 104 -5.45 -10.46 1.29
N GLN A 105 -4.39 -9.70 1.01
CA GLN A 105 -4.05 -8.52 1.80
C GLN A 105 -5.15 -7.45 1.77
N PHE A 106 -5.87 -7.28 0.65
CA PHE A 106 -7.02 -6.39 0.56
C PHE A 106 -8.16 -6.82 1.50
N LEU A 107 -8.46 -8.12 1.55
CA LEU A 107 -9.51 -8.65 2.42
C LEU A 107 -9.20 -8.46 3.91
N ASP A 108 -7.93 -8.48 4.30
CA ASP A 108 -7.50 -8.19 5.68
C ASP A 108 -7.68 -6.72 6.08
N ILE A 109 -7.80 -5.80 5.10
CA ILE A 109 -7.91 -4.35 5.33
C ILE A 109 -9.37 -3.90 5.43
N VAL A 110 -10.30 -4.63 4.82
CA VAL A 110 -11.72 -4.24 4.65
C VAL A 110 -12.61 -4.81 5.76
#